data_AF-A0A6J7AR49-F1
#
_entry.id   AF-A0A6J7AR49-F1
#
_cell.length_a   1.000
_cell.length_b   1.000
_cell.length_c   1.000
_cell.angle_alpha   90.00
_cell.angle_beta   90.00
_cell.angle_gamma   90.00
#
_symmetry.space_group_name_H-M   'P 1'
#
loop_
_entity.id
_entity.type
_entity.pdbx_description
1 polymer ?
#
loop_
_entity_poly.entity_id
_entity_poly.type
_entity_poly.pdbx_seq_one_letter_code
_entity_poly.pdbx_strand_id
1 'polypeptide(L)' 'MAKASDVRPKITMACEECKDRNYITKKNRRNDPDRLEAKKFCPKCNKHTVHKETR' A
#
# COMPACT_ATOMS: atom_id res chain seq x y z
N MET A 1 -8.63 9.98 23.02
CA MET A 1 -8.66 8.51 22.82
C MET A 1 -7.48 8.14 21.93
N ALA A 2 -6.35 7.76 22.52
CA ALA A 2 -5.19 7.30 21.75
C ALA A 2 -5.55 5.95 21.11
N LYS A 3 -5.78 5.93 19.79
CA LYS A 3 -5.94 4.67 19.06
C LYS A 3 -4.69 3.86 19.33
N ALA A 4 -4.87 2.71 19.99
CA ALA A 4 -3.82 1.72 20.16
C ALA A 4 -3.10 1.57 18.81
N SER A 5 -1.78 1.67 18.85
CA SER A 5 -0.93 1.49 17.68
C SER A 5 -1.15 0.07 17.16
N ASP A 6 -2.16 -0.12 16.30
CA ASP A 6 -2.47 -1.39 15.66
C ASP A 6 -1.16 -1.89 15.06
N VAL A 7 -0.65 -3.01 15.58
CA VAL A 7 0.63 -3.58 15.16
C VAL A 7 0.59 -3.92 13.67
N ARG A 8 -0.61 -4.19 13.14
CA ARG A 8 -0.88 -4.48 11.74
C ARG A 8 -1.87 -3.47 11.13
N PRO A 9 -1.44 -2.23 10.84
CA PRO A 9 -2.33 -1.27 10.19
C PRO A 9 -2.72 -1.74 8.78
N LYS A 10 -3.95 -1.39 8.38
CA LYS A 10 -4.35 -1.43 6.97
C LYS A 10 -3.63 -0.30 6.25
N ILE A 11 -2.88 -0.64 5.22
CA ILE A 11 -2.21 0.29 4.32
C ILE A 11 -2.89 0.25 2.96
N THR A 12 -2.91 1.41 2.30
CA THR A 12 -3.43 1.51 0.93
C THR A 12 -2.23 1.56 0.00
N MET A 13 -2.28 0.88 -1.14
CA MET A 13 -1.25 0.99 -2.18
C MET A 13 -1.80 1.72 -3.38
N ALA A 14 -1.03 2.70 -3.84
CA ALA A 14 -1.31 3.51 -5.01
C ALA A 14 -0.36 3.13 -6.13
N CYS A 15 -0.87 2.99 -7.35
CA CYS A 15 -0.03 2.83 -8.53
C CYS A 15 0.79 4.11 -8.77
N GLU A 16 2.06 3.99 -9.16
CA GLU A 16 2.88 5.15 -9.48
C GLU A 16 2.46 5.87 -10.77
N GLU A 17 1.94 5.14 -11.76
CA GLU A 17 1.55 5.71 -13.05
C GLU A 17 0.15 6.33 -13.00
N CYS A 18 -0.85 5.52 -12.60
CA CYS A 18 -2.26 5.91 -12.61
C CYS A 18 -2.68 6.68 -11.33
N LYS A 19 -1.85 6.70 -10.27
CA LYS A 19 -2.16 7.21 -8.91
C LYS A 19 -3.42 6.62 -8.28
N ASP A 20 -3.92 5.54 -8.87
CA ASP A 20 -5.14 4.84 -8.48
C ASP A 20 -4.87 4.01 -7.22
N ARG A 21 -5.76 4.12 -6.23
CA ARG A 21 -5.64 3.48 -4.92
C ARG A 21 -6.47 2.20 -4.89
N ASN A 22 -5.91 1.11 -5.41
CA ASN A 22 -6.72 -0.07 -5.74
C ASN A 22 -6.48 -1.25 -4.81
N TYR A 23 -5.46 -1.16 -3.95
CA TYR A 23 -5.11 -2.26 -3.06
C TYR A 23 -5.09 -1.80 -1.61
N ILE A 24 -5.73 -2.59 -0.76
CA ILE A 24 -5.65 -2.45 0.70
C ILE A 24 -4.99 -3.72 1.23
N THR A 25 -3.84 -3.57 1.87
CA THR A 25 -3.11 -4.68 2.50
C THR A 25 -2.89 -4.37 3.97
N LYS A 26 -2.48 -5.37 4.76
CA LYS A 26 -2.07 -5.16 6.14
C LYS A 26 -0.57 -5.33 6.19
N LYS A 27 0.16 -4.35 6.70
CA LYS A 27 1.60 -4.49 6.96
C LYS A 27 1.86 -4.53 8.46
N ASN A 28 2.91 -5.21 8.88
CA ASN A 28 3.36 -5.13 10.27
C ASN A 28 4.36 -4.00 10.41
N ARG A 29 3.94 -2.87 10.99
CA ARG A 29 4.76 -1.66 11.08
C ARG A 29 6.02 -1.83 11.94
N ARG A 30 6.07 -2.87 12.80
CA ARG A 30 7.26 -3.20 13.61
C ARG A 30 8.35 -3.91 12.81
N ASN A 31 7.97 -4.76 11.86
CA ASN A 31 8.91 -5.57 11.10
C ASN A 31 9.39 -4.82 9.84
N ASP A 32 8.47 -4.08 9.21
CA ASP A 32 8.70 -3.39 7.95
C ASP A 32 8.35 -1.90 8.11
N PRO A 33 9.28 -1.09 8.66
CA PRO A 33 9.08 0.34 8.86
C PRO A 33 9.11 1.13 7.54
N ASP A 34 9.73 0.58 6.50
CA ASP A 34 9.88 1.22 5.19
C ASP A 34 8.55 1.25 4.39
N ARG A 35 8.52 2.02 3.30
CA ARG A 35 7.38 2.07 2.39
C ARG A 35 7.32 0.78 1.59
N LEU A 36 6.19 0.09 1.64
CA LEU A 36 6.02 -1.11 0.83
C LEU A 36 5.90 -0.73 -0.65
N GLU A 37 6.73 -1.35 -1.49
CA GLU A 37 6.65 -1.28 -2.94
C GLU A 37 6.35 -2.68 -3.49
N ALA A 38 5.26 -2.83 -4.24
CA ALA A 38 4.88 -4.11 -4.81
C ALA A 38 4.44 -3.95 -6.26
N LYS A 39 4.94 -4.82 -7.15
CA LYS A 39 4.44 -4.90 -8.53
C LYS A 39 3.06 -5.56 -8.52
N LYS A 40 2.03 -4.78 -8.82
CA LYS A 40 0.63 -5.22 -8.92
C LYS A 40 0.02 -4.75 -10.24
N PHE A 41 -1.05 -5.40 -10.65
CA PHE A 41 -1.76 -5.05 -11.87
C PHE A 41 -2.59 -3.77 -11.65
N CYS A 42 -2.33 -2.66 -12.37
CA CYS A 42 -3.25 -1.52 -12.37
C CYS A 42 -4.32 -1.77 -13.46
N PRO A 43 -5.61 -1.95 -13.12
CA PRO A 43 -6.68 -2.15 -14.10
C PRO A 43 -6.89 -0.93 -15.00
N LYS A 44 -6.48 0.27 -14.55
CA LYS A 44 -6.55 1.49 -15.35
C LYS A 44 -5.44 1.57 -16.41
N CYS A 45 -4.27 1.00 -16.12
CA CYS A 45 -3.15 0.94 -17.06
C CYS A 45 -3.12 -0.35 -17.88
N ASN A 46 -3.90 -1.38 -17.49
CA ASN A 46 -3.87 -2.73 -18.06
C ASN A 46 -2.49 -3.39 -18.09
N LYS A 47 -1.63 -3.06 -17.11
CA LYS A 47 -0.29 -3.62 -16.97
C LYS A 47 0.11 -3.77 -15.51
N HIS A 48 1.13 -4.58 -15.25
CA HIS A 48 1.76 -4.70 -13.95
C HIS A 48 2.69 -3.51 -13.71
N THR A 49 2.35 -2.70 -12.72
CA THR A 49 3.05 -1.48 -12.37
C THR A 49 3.49 -1.54 -10.92
N VAL A 50 4.49 -0.73 -10.56
CA VAL A 50 4.88 -0.57 -9.16
C VAL A 50 3.78 0.19 -8.43
N HIS A 51 3.28 -0.42 -7.37
CA HIS A 51 2.37 0.20 -6.43
C HIS A 51 3.13 0.52 -5.15
N LYS A 52 3.09 1.77 -4.74
CA LYS A 52 3.70 2.28 -3.50
C LYS A 52 2.66 2.43 -2.42
N GLU A 53 3.04 2.14 -1.20
CA GLU A 53 2.23 2.45 -0.04
C GLU A 53 1.94 3.96 0.04
N THR A 54 0.66 4.29 0.12
CA THR A 54 0.17 5.63 0.44
C THR A 54 -0.46 5.63 1.83
N ARG A 55 -0.16 6.70 2.58
CA ARG A 55 -0.59 6.91 3.95
C ARG A 55 -2.03 7.41 4.04
#